data_AF-A0A2I0P9Y3-F1
#
_entry.id   AF-A0A2I0P9Y3-F1
#
_cell.length_a   1.000
_cell.length_b   1.000
_cell.length_c   1.000
_cell.angle_alpha   90.00
_cell.angle_beta   90.00
_cell.angle_gamma   90.00
#
_symmetry.space_group_name_H-M   'P 1'
#
loop_
_entity.id
_entity.type
_entity.pdbx_description
1 polymer ?
#
loop_
_entity_poly.entity_id
_entity_poly.type
_entity_poly.pdbx_seq_one_letter_code
_entity_poly.pdbx_strand_id
1 'polypeptide(L)'
;MEFTIDEIADNLPGLGVAILHLLHAGGRSPVRGDVIFQKELFLIGDYIERIGDDADFTPHIFGPYSEPAEVALDELSSLGLVRRNAGGYTLTPDGVRVWERVRSAFPNDESGAIEDFKAFINDLSVDEVLLFVYVTYPEYTCESARFRDILRRRRPLSASLYRKGKVSLEKAAFLAGMNLESYLDYLKR
;
A
#
# COMPACT_ATOMS: atom_id res chain seq x y z
N MET A 1 -17.71 25.22 11.34
CA MET A 1 -18.51 24.23 12.09
C MET A 1 -17.52 23.16 12.49
N GLU A 2 -17.27 23.00 13.78
CA GLU A 2 -16.34 21.98 14.28
C GLU A 2 -17.17 20.71 14.46
N PHE A 3 -16.98 19.72 13.59
CA PHE A 3 -17.69 18.45 13.71
C PHE A 3 -17.18 17.70 14.93
N THR A 4 -18.07 17.07 15.66
CA THR A 4 -17.69 16.20 16.78
C THR A 4 -17.05 14.91 16.25
N ILE A 5 -16.24 14.25 17.10
CA ILE A 5 -15.61 12.95 16.75
C ILE A 5 -16.67 11.91 16.37
N ASP A 6 -17.82 11.91 17.05
CA ASP A 6 -18.91 10.96 16.76
C ASP A 6 -19.56 11.27 15.41
N GLU A 7 -19.85 12.54 15.10
CA GLU A 7 -20.36 12.94 13.78
C GLU A 7 -19.41 12.58 12.65
N ILE A 8 -18.09 12.74 12.85
CA ILE A 8 -17.10 12.35 11.84
C ILE A 8 -17.10 10.83 11.65
N ALA A 9 -17.10 10.06 12.74
CA ALA A 9 -17.07 8.60 12.68
C ALA A 9 -18.32 8.02 11.99
N ASP A 10 -19.50 8.57 12.27
CA ASP A 10 -20.78 8.08 11.73
C ASP A 10 -20.95 8.35 10.23
N ASN A 11 -20.20 9.32 9.67
CA ASN A 11 -20.30 9.74 8.27
C ASN A 11 -19.08 9.38 7.42
N LEU A 12 -18.10 8.64 7.99
CA LEU A 12 -16.86 8.36 7.27
C LEU A 12 -17.07 7.30 6.17
N PRO A 13 -16.71 7.59 4.90
CA PRO A 13 -16.83 6.62 3.81
C PRO A 13 -15.98 5.36 4.05
N GLY A 14 -16.37 4.24 3.44
CA GLY A 14 -15.66 2.95 3.56
C GLY A 14 -14.16 3.05 3.25
N LEU A 15 -13.81 3.77 2.18
CA LEU A 15 -12.44 4.06 1.81
C LEU A 15 -11.67 4.90 2.86
N GLY A 16 -12.33 5.88 3.48
CA GLY A 16 -11.78 6.65 4.58
C GLY A 16 -11.48 5.77 5.81
N VAL A 17 -12.40 4.85 6.14
CA VAL A 17 -12.19 3.87 7.21
C VAL A 17 -11.02 2.94 6.88
N ALA A 18 -10.87 2.50 5.63
CA ALA A 18 -9.75 1.68 5.17
C ALA A 18 -8.40 2.40 5.34
N ILE A 19 -8.33 3.68 4.96
CA ILE A 19 -7.13 4.51 5.10
C ILE A 19 -6.78 4.70 6.57
N LEU A 20 -7.76 4.92 7.45
CA LEU A 20 -7.51 4.98 8.90
C LEU A 20 -6.96 3.65 9.45
N HIS A 21 -7.46 2.50 8.99
CA HIS A 21 -6.90 1.19 9.35
C HIS A 21 -5.46 1.03 8.89
N LEU A 22 -5.17 1.38 7.63
CA LEU A 22 -3.82 1.31 7.09
C LEU A 22 -2.84 2.17 7.89
N LEU A 23 -3.24 3.39 8.24
CA LEU A 23 -2.40 4.31 9.02
C LEU A 23 -2.31 3.92 10.50
N HIS A 24 -3.26 3.14 11.02
CA HIS A 24 -3.16 2.55 12.34
C HIS A 24 -2.21 1.34 12.37
N ALA A 25 -2.19 0.56 11.30
CA ALA A 25 -1.44 -0.69 11.17
C ALA A 25 0.08 -0.52 11.36
N GLY A 26 0.77 -1.63 11.60
CA GLY A 26 2.22 -1.66 11.79
C GLY A 26 2.68 -0.79 12.95
N GLY A 27 1.90 -0.76 14.03
CA GLY A 27 2.16 0.07 15.21
C GLY A 27 2.07 1.57 14.97
N ARG A 28 1.24 2.02 14.00
CA ARG A 28 1.10 3.41 13.55
C ARG A 28 2.37 3.96 12.90
N SER A 29 3.13 3.08 12.24
CA SER A 29 4.27 3.49 11.43
C SER A 29 3.80 4.31 10.22
N PRO A 30 4.52 5.37 9.81
CA PRO A 30 4.10 6.21 8.71
C PRO A 30 3.92 5.44 7.40
N VAL A 31 2.89 5.78 6.62
CA VAL A 31 2.81 5.40 5.21
C VAL A 31 3.67 6.36 4.39
N ARG A 32 4.68 5.84 3.70
CA ARG A 32 5.80 6.65 3.18
C ARG A 32 5.54 7.31 1.83
N GLY A 33 4.93 8.49 1.87
CA GLY A 33 4.70 9.32 0.67
C GLY A 33 3.70 8.69 -0.30
N ASP A 34 3.38 9.45 -1.34
CA ASP A 34 2.19 9.22 -2.16
C ASP A 34 2.25 7.90 -2.94
N VAL A 35 3.43 7.55 -3.47
CA VAL A 35 3.61 6.32 -4.24
C VAL A 35 3.38 5.09 -3.34
N ILE A 36 3.95 5.06 -2.14
CA ILE A 36 3.78 3.91 -1.24
C ILE A 36 2.34 3.85 -0.73
N PHE A 37 1.72 4.99 -0.41
CA PHE A 37 0.31 5.04 -0.05
C PHE A 37 -0.57 4.38 -1.11
N GLN A 38 -0.43 4.82 -2.36
CA GLN A 38 -1.19 4.26 -3.48
C GLN A 38 -0.95 2.75 -3.66
N LYS A 39 0.27 2.25 -3.42
CA LYS A 39 0.58 0.81 -3.58
C LYS A 39 0.14 -0.04 -2.39
N GLU A 40 0.27 0.45 -1.16
CA GLU A 40 -0.24 -0.23 0.02
C GLU A 40 -1.76 -0.39 -0.09
N LEU A 41 -2.47 0.70 -0.42
CA LEU A 41 -3.91 0.67 -0.57
C LEU A 41 -4.37 -0.15 -1.79
N PHE A 42 -3.60 -0.14 -2.88
CA PHE A 42 -3.88 -1.01 -4.03
C PHE A 42 -3.85 -2.50 -3.66
N LEU A 43 -2.83 -2.97 -2.94
CA LEU A 43 -2.77 -4.37 -2.51
C LEU A 43 -3.91 -4.74 -1.56
N ILE A 44 -4.33 -3.79 -0.73
CA ILE A 44 -5.50 -3.94 0.14
C ILE A 44 -6.79 -4.04 -0.70
N GLY A 45 -6.98 -3.16 -1.68
CA GLY A 45 -8.16 -3.16 -2.55
C GLY A 45 -8.24 -4.37 -3.48
N ASP A 46 -7.09 -4.90 -3.92
CA ASP A 46 -6.99 -6.14 -4.70
C ASP A 46 -7.42 -7.37 -3.89
N TYR A 47 -7.18 -7.36 -2.58
CA TYR A 47 -7.57 -8.44 -1.67
C TYR A 47 -8.99 -8.27 -1.11
N ILE A 48 -9.39 -7.05 -0.77
CA ILE A 48 -10.67 -6.70 -0.16
C ILE A 48 -11.54 -6.00 -1.22
N GLU A 49 -12.35 -6.79 -1.92
CA GLU A 49 -13.15 -6.36 -3.09
C GLU A 49 -13.90 -5.05 -2.88
N ARG A 50 -14.62 -4.91 -1.75
CA ARG A 50 -15.36 -3.67 -1.42
C ARG A 50 -14.49 -2.41 -1.35
N ILE A 51 -13.21 -2.54 -1.00
CA ILE A 51 -12.27 -1.40 -0.98
C ILE A 51 -11.74 -1.15 -2.39
N GLY A 52 -11.47 -2.22 -3.14
CA GLY A 52 -11.07 -2.12 -4.55
C GLY A 52 -12.13 -1.40 -5.39
N ASP A 53 -13.40 -1.75 -5.21
CA ASP A 53 -14.54 -1.14 -5.88
C ASP A 53 -14.68 0.35 -5.55
N ASP A 54 -14.58 0.72 -4.26
CA ASP A 54 -14.66 2.12 -3.81
C ASP A 54 -13.44 2.95 -4.28
N ALA A 55 -12.27 2.32 -4.40
CA ALA A 55 -11.04 2.99 -4.78
C ALA A 55 -10.90 3.19 -6.29
N ASP A 56 -11.53 2.36 -7.12
CA ASP A 56 -11.52 2.49 -8.59
C ASP A 56 -10.09 2.68 -9.16
N PHE A 57 -9.20 1.72 -8.90
CA PHE A 57 -7.81 1.82 -9.34
C PHE A 57 -7.69 1.75 -10.86
N THR A 58 -6.87 2.63 -11.43
CA THR A 58 -6.57 2.67 -12.87
C THR A 58 -5.06 2.70 -13.15
N PRO A 59 -4.62 2.29 -14.35
CA PRO A 59 -3.22 2.40 -14.74
C PRO A 59 -2.75 3.87 -14.80
N HIS A 60 -1.56 4.15 -14.24
CA HIS A 60 -1.00 5.51 -14.21
C HIS A 60 0.54 5.52 -14.24
N ILE A 61 1.16 6.70 -14.12
CA ILE A 61 2.62 6.92 -14.31
C ILE A 61 3.53 6.07 -13.41
N PHE A 62 3.03 5.60 -12.28
CA PHE A 62 3.73 4.69 -11.36
C PHE A 62 3.00 3.37 -11.15
N GLY A 63 2.14 2.94 -12.07
CA GLY A 63 1.28 1.76 -11.91
C GLY A 63 -0.11 2.12 -11.37
N PRO A 64 -0.77 1.21 -10.61
CA PRO A 64 -2.14 1.41 -10.12
C PRO A 64 -2.30 2.69 -9.31
N TYR A 65 -3.31 3.49 -9.60
CA TYR A 65 -3.57 4.75 -8.93
C TYR A 65 -5.06 4.96 -8.76
N SER A 66 -5.44 5.51 -7.60
CA SER A 66 -6.81 5.84 -7.24
C SER A 66 -6.89 7.32 -6.90
N GLU A 67 -7.62 8.08 -7.71
CA GLU A 67 -8.03 9.45 -7.38
C GLU A 67 -8.98 9.47 -6.18
N PRO A 68 -9.99 8.57 -6.06
CA PRO A 68 -10.83 8.48 -4.86
C PRO A 68 -10.03 8.30 -3.56
N ALA A 69 -8.95 7.51 -3.57
CA ALA A 69 -8.09 7.32 -2.41
C ALA A 69 -7.32 8.58 -2.03
N GLU A 70 -6.86 9.36 -3.02
CA GLU A 70 -6.21 10.64 -2.78
C GLU A 70 -7.18 11.65 -2.17
N VAL A 71 -8.39 11.76 -2.74
CA VAL A 71 -9.46 12.61 -2.20
C VAL A 71 -9.80 12.22 -0.77
N ALA A 72 -10.00 10.93 -0.49
CA ALA A 72 -10.30 10.45 0.85
C ALA A 72 -9.16 10.75 1.86
N LEU A 73 -7.91 10.64 1.45
CA LEU A 73 -6.75 10.97 2.29
C LEU A 73 -6.66 12.48 2.58
N ASP A 74 -6.95 13.32 1.59
CA ASP A 74 -6.98 14.77 1.72
C ASP A 74 -8.14 15.25 2.59
N GLU A 75 -9.31 14.61 2.49
CA GLU A 75 -10.45 14.84 3.38
C GLU A 75 -10.10 14.50 4.83
N LEU A 76 -9.53 13.32 5.08
CA LEU A 76 -9.05 12.91 6.41
C LEU A 76 -8.01 13.89 6.99
N SER A 77 -7.15 14.44 6.13
CA SER A 77 -6.17 15.45 6.52
C SER A 77 -6.83 16.79 6.86
N SER A 78 -7.84 17.19 6.08
CA SER A 78 -8.63 18.41 6.28
C SER A 78 -9.49 18.35 7.55
N LEU A 79 -9.96 17.16 7.92
CA LEU A 79 -10.64 16.86 9.18
C LEU A 79 -9.66 16.78 10.38
N GLY A 80 -8.36 16.91 10.16
CA GLY A 80 -7.34 16.83 11.21
C GLY A 80 -7.10 15.42 11.75
N LEU A 81 -7.61 14.37 11.09
CA LEU A 81 -7.43 12.97 11.48
C LEU A 81 -6.09 12.41 11.02
N VAL A 82 -5.58 12.91 9.90
CA VAL A 82 -4.30 12.51 9.32
C VAL A 82 -3.37 13.71 9.25
N ARG A 83 -2.09 13.47 9.58
CA ARG A 83 -1.02 14.44 9.42
C ARG A 83 -0.14 14.03 8.27
N ARG A 84 0.01 14.93 7.29
CA ARG A 84 1.03 14.86 6.25
C ARG A 84 2.32 15.52 6.73
N ASN A 85 3.44 14.83 6.58
CA ASN A 85 4.78 15.36 6.83
C ASN A 85 5.72 14.96 5.69
N ALA A 86 6.97 15.43 5.72
CA ALA A 86 7.96 15.12 4.68
C ALA A 86 8.24 13.61 4.52
N GLY A 87 7.96 12.80 5.55
CA GLY A 87 8.12 11.35 5.54
C GLY A 87 6.86 10.57 5.16
N GLY A 88 5.72 11.24 4.94
CA GLY A 88 4.45 10.62 4.54
C GLY A 88 3.29 10.94 5.49
N TYR A 89 2.47 9.92 5.75
CA TYR A 89 1.17 10.06 6.43
C TYR A 89 1.14 9.30 7.75
N THR A 90 0.58 9.92 8.79
CA THR A 90 0.40 9.34 10.13
C THR A 90 -0.93 9.77 10.72
N LEU A 91 -1.55 8.93 11.55
CA LEU A 91 -2.71 9.34 12.34
C LEU A 91 -2.36 10.43 13.36
N THR A 92 -3.27 11.37 13.55
CA THR A 92 -3.26 12.28 14.71
C THR A 92 -3.91 11.59 15.93
N PRO A 93 -3.81 12.18 17.14
CA PRO A 93 -4.59 11.68 18.28
C PRO A 93 -6.09 11.58 18.00
N ASP A 94 -6.63 12.48 17.17
CA ASP A 94 -8.05 12.52 16.81
C ASP A 94 -8.37 11.43 15.80
N GLY A 95 -7.48 11.21 14.82
CA GLY A 95 -7.56 10.07 13.90
C GLY A 95 -7.54 8.72 14.62
N VAL A 96 -6.75 8.57 15.68
CA VAL A 96 -6.76 7.35 16.51
C VAL A 96 -8.11 7.19 17.22
N ARG A 97 -8.68 8.26 17.79
CA ARG A 97 -10.00 8.19 18.45
C ARG A 97 -11.12 7.84 17.47
N VAL A 98 -11.11 8.41 16.26
CA VAL A 98 -12.07 8.04 15.21
C VAL A 98 -11.87 6.59 14.80
N TRP A 99 -10.62 6.16 14.56
CA TRP A 99 -10.30 4.76 14.24
C TRP A 99 -10.84 3.80 15.31
N GLU A 100 -10.69 4.08 16.60
CA GLU A 100 -11.21 3.23 17.68
C GLU A 100 -12.73 3.02 17.60
N ARG A 101 -13.47 4.00 17.05
CA ARG A 101 -14.93 3.91 16.85
C ARG A 101 -15.31 3.13 15.59
N VAL A 102 -14.56 3.31 14.50
CA VAL A 102 -14.89 2.70 13.20
C VAL A 102 -14.21 1.34 12.97
N ARG A 103 -13.26 0.93 13.83
CA ARG A 103 -12.47 -0.30 13.62
C ARG A 103 -13.29 -1.57 13.51
N SER A 104 -14.45 -1.62 14.15
CA SER A 104 -15.36 -2.77 14.07
C SER A 104 -16.04 -2.93 12.71
N ALA A 105 -15.94 -1.94 11.82
CA ALA A 105 -16.42 -2.05 10.44
C ALA A 105 -15.57 -3.01 9.60
N PHE A 106 -14.36 -3.33 10.05
CA PHE A 106 -13.49 -4.31 9.42
C PHE A 106 -13.52 -5.62 10.22
N PRO A 107 -13.95 -6.74 9.62
CA PRO A 107 -13.80 -8.04 10.23
C PRO A 107 -12.31 -8.39 10.47
N ASN A 108 -12.06 -9.38 11.34
CA ASN A 108 -10.70 -9.68 11.82
C ASN A 108 -9.75 -10.14 10.71
N ASP A 109 -10.26 -10.83 9.69
CA ASP A 109 -9.50 -11.28 8.52
C ASP A 109 -9.07 -10.11 7.64
N GLU A 110 -9.98 -9.19 7.31
CA GLU A 110 -9.66 -7.96 6.58
C GLU A 110 -8.68 -7.07 7.36
N SER A 111 -8.89 -6.91 8.67
CA SER A 111 -7.95 -6.17 9.53
C SER A 111 -6.57 -6.82 9.56
N GLY A 112 -6.52 -8.16 9.62
CA GLY A 112 -5.28 -8.92 9.57
C GLY A 112 -4.56 -8.77 8.23
N ALA A 113 -5.28 -8.78 7.12
CA ALA A 113 -4.70 -8.56 5.79
C ALA A 113 -4.07 -7.17 5.67
N ILE A 114 -4.72 -6.12 6.18
CA ILE A 114 -4.15 -4.76 6.20
C ILE A 114 -2.83 -4.73 6.99
N GLU A 115 -2.78 -5.38 8.15
CA GLU A 115 -1.54 -5.51 8.95
C GLU A 115 -0.44 -6.25 8.19
N ASP A 116 -0.78 -7.35 7.50
CA ASP A 116 0.16 -8.13 6.72
C ASP A 116 0.73 -7.32 5.53
N PHE A 117 -0.12 -6.59 4.80
CA PHE A 117 0.33 -5.72 3.71
C PHE A 117 1.19 -4.56 4.23
N LYS A 118 0.81 -3.97 5.36
CA LYS A 118 1.61 -2.92 6.01
C LYS A 118 2.99 -3.44 6.38
N ALA A 119 3.06 -4.62 7.00
CA ALA A 119 4.31 -5.28 7.36
C ALA A 119 5.12 -5.67 6.12
N PHE A 120 4.48 -6.08 5.03
CA PHE A 120 5.14 -6.42 3.77
C PHE A 120 5.84 -5.21 3.15
N ILE A 121 5.21 -4.03 3.11
CA ILE A 121 5.70 -2.84 2.40
C ILE A 121 6.63 -1.94 3.23
N ASN A 122 6.46 -1.88 4.55
CA ASN A 122 7.07 -0.84 5.39
C ASN A 122 8.59 -0.66 5.24
N ASP A 123 9.35 -1.74 5.07
CA ASP A 123 10.81 -1.78 4.90
C ASP A 123 11.28 -1.91 3.44
N LEU A 124 10.36 -1.80 2.48
CA LEU A 124 10.67 -1.83 1.05
C LEU A 124 10.96 -0.44 0.49
N SER A 125 11.99 -0.33 -0.34
CA SER A 125 12.18 0.85 -1.18
C SER A 125 11.04 0.99 -2.19
N VAL A 126 10.81 2.21 -2.68
CA VAL A 126 9.82 2.47 -3.74
C VAL A 126 10.06 1.54 -4.94
N ASP A 127 11.31 1.32 -5.32
CA ASP A 127 11.65 0.49 -6.48
C ASP A 127 11.34 -1.00 -6.26
N GLU A 128 11.51 -1.50 -5.03
CA GLU A 128 11.13 -2.88 -4.68
C GLU A 128 9.61 -3.07 -4.74
N VAL A 129 8.85 -2.11 -4.21
CA VAL A 129 7.38 -2.12 -4.29
C VAL A 129 6.92 -2.06 -5.75
N LEU A 130 7.48 -1.14 -6.54
CA LEU A 130 7.14 -1.02 -7.96
C LEU A 130 7.51 -2.28 -8.74
N LEU A 131 8.62 -2.96 -8.43
CA LEU A 131 8.93 -4.24 -9.06
C LEU A 131 7.85 -5.29 -8.75
N PHE A 132 7.47 -5.41 -7.47
CA PHE A 132 6.45 -6.37 -7.06
C PHE A 132 5.14 -6.12 -7.79
N VAL A 133 4.67 -4.86 -7.80
CA VAL A 133 3.42 -4.46 -8.44
C VAL A 133 3.49 -4.66 -9.96
N TYR A 134 4.53 -4.17 -10.64
CA TYR A 134 4.60 -4.21 -12.10
C TYR A 134 4.68 -5.63 -12.69
N VAL A 135 5.30 -6.55 -11.97
CA VAL A 135 5.43 -7.94 -12.45
C VAL A 135 4.22 -8.79 -12.04
N THR A 136 3.57 -8.47 -10.92
CA THR A 136 2.38 -9.20 -10.45
C THR A 136 1.09 -8.73 -11.12
N TYR A 137 0.99 -7.44 -11.42
CA TYR A 137 -0.19 -6.79 -12.00
C TYR A 137 0.18 -5.99 -13.27
N PRO A 138 0.63 -6.68 -14.34
CA PRO A 138 1.14 -6.04 -15.55
C PRO A 138 0.12 -5.14 -16.26
N GLU A 139 -1.18 -5.38 -16.08
CA GLU A 139 -2.28 -4.60 -16.65
C GLU A 139 -2.28 -3.13 -16.20
N TYR A 140 -1.72 -2.83 -15.03
CA TYR A 140 -1.59 -1.45 -14.54
C TYR A 140 -0.33 -0.71 -15.03
N THR A 141 0.48 -1.33 -15.89
CA THR A 141 1.80 -0.79 -16.26
C THR A 141 1.83 -0.02 -17.58
N CYS A 142 0.74 -0.01 -18.36
CA CYS A 142 0.71 0.59 -19.70
C CYS A 142 1.12 2.07 -19.74
N GLU A 143 0.74 2.84 -18.72
CA GLU A 143 1.06 4.27 -18.59
C GLU A 143 2.33 4.55 -17.77
N SER A 144 3.01 3.50 -17.28
CA SER A 144 4.09 3.66 -16.30
C SER A 144 5.38 4.17 -16.93
N ALA A 145 5.76 5.40 -16.57
CA ALA A 145 7.01 6.02 -17.00
C ALA A 145 8.26 5.31 -16.42
N ARG A 146 8.11 4.61 -15.28
CA ARG A 146 9.24 3.93 -14.60
C ARG A 146 9.39 2.45 -14.94
N PHE A 147 8.44 1.86 -15.69
CA PHE A 147 8.41 0.42 -15.94
C PHE A 147 9.73 -0.14 -16.48
N ARG A 148 10.28 0.50 -17.52
CA ARG A 148 11.53 0.06 -18.16
C ARG A 148 12.72 0.11 -17.20
N ASP A 149 12.82 1.15 -16.39
CA ASP A 149 13.94 1.32 -15.46
C ASP A 149 13.88 0.34 -14.29
N ILE A 150 12.68 0.07 -13.78
CA ILE A 150 12.47 -0.96 -12.75
C ILE A 150 12.83 -2.35 -13.30
N LEU A 151 12.38 -2.70 -14.51
CA LEU A 151 12.68 -4.01 -15.10
C LEU A 151 14.16 -4.22 -15.41
N ARG A 152 14.91 -3.18 -15.80
CA ARG A 152 16.38 -3.25 -15.93
C ARG A 152 17.06 -3.66 -14.63
N ARG A 153 16.47 -3.32 -13.49
CA ARG A 153 16.98 -3.59 -12.14
C ARG A 153 16.25 -4.75 -11.45
N ARG A 154 15.43 -5.52 -12.17
CA ARG A 154 14.58 -6.57 -11.57
C ARG A 154 15.36 -7.62 -10.79
N ARG A 155 16.57 -7.99 -11.22
CA ARG A 155 17.42 -9.00 -10.57
C ARG A 155 17.89 -8.56 -9.18
N PRO A 156 18.61 -7.43 -9.03
CA PRO A 156 19.05 -6.98 -7.70
C PRO A 156 17.88 -6.58 -6.79
N LEU A 157 16.80 -6.02 -7.33
CA LEU A 157 15.60 -5.68 -6.55
C LEU A 157 14.89 -6.94 -6.02
N SER A 158 14.73 -7.96 -6.85
CA SER A 158 14.17 -9.25 -6.44
C SER A 158 15.03 -9.96 -5.40
N ALA A 159 16.36 -9.93 -5.55
CA ALA A 159 17.26 -10.50 -4.54
C ALA A 159 17.17 -9.75 -3.21
N SER A 160 16.97 -8.43 -3.24
CA SER A 160 16.71 -7.65 -2.04
C SER A 160 15.41 -8.06 -1.34
N LEU A 161 14.30 -8.21 -2.09
CA LEU A 161 13.03 -8.71 -1.57
C LEU A 161 13.16 -10.09 -0.90
N TYR A 162 13.89 -11.01 -1.54
CA TYR A 162 14.14 -12.35 -1.00
C TYR A 162 14.99 -12.30 0.28
N ARG A 163 16.09 -11.53 0.28
CA ARG A 163 16.97 -11.39 1.46
C ARG A 163 16.26 -10.75 2.65
N LYS A 164 15.27 -9.87 2.40
CA LYS A 164 14.40 -9.30 3.45
C LYS A 164 13.31 -10.27 3.93
N GLY A 165 13.23 -11.47 3.36
CA GLY A 165 12.22 -12.48 3.72
C GLY A 165 10.80 -12.12 3.26
N LYS A 166 10.64 -11.20 2.32
CA LYS A 166 9.34 -10.68 1.89
C LYS A 166 8.65 -11.56 0.86
N VAL A 167 9.43 -12.33 0.11
CA VAL A 167 8.92 -13.22 -0.93
C VAL A 167 9.64 -14.55 -0.84
N SER A 168 8.97 -15.63 -1.27
CA SER A 168 9.61 -16.94 -1.40
C SER A 168 10.71 -16.91 -2.48
N LEU A 169 11.55 -17.95 -2.50
CA LEU A 169 12.57 -18.10 -3.53
C LEU A 169 11.95 -18.16 -4.94
N GLU A 170 10.84 -18.86 -5.10
CA GLU A 170 10.10 -19.01 -6.36
C GLU A 170 9.51 -17.66 -6.79
N LYS A 171 8.86 -16.93 -5.87
CA LYS A 171 8.32 -15.60 -6.17
C LYS A 171 9.46 -14.63 -6.52
N ALA A 172 10.60 -14.73 -5.86
CA ALA A 172 11.78 -13.94 -6.22
C ALA A 172 12.27 -14.28 -7.64
N ALA A 173 12.48 -15.56 -7.98
CA ALA A 173 12.88 -15.97 -9.33
C ALA A 173 11.91 -15.44 -10.41
N PHE A 174 10.60 -15.53 -10.15
CA PHE A 174 9.55 -14.95 -10.99
C PHE A 174 9.72 -13.43 -11.16
N LEU A 175 9.88 -12.68 -10.07
CA LEU A 175 10.12 -11.23 -10.12
C LEU A 175 11.41 -10.89 -10.87
N ALA A 176 12.47 -11.71 -10.76
CA ALA A 176 13.73 -11.55 -11.48
C ALA A 176 13.66 -11.94 -12.97
N GLY A 177 12.60 -12.62 -13.41
CA GLY A 177 12.44 -13.10 -14.78
C GLY A 177 13.38 -14.26 -15.08
N MET A 178 13.60 -15.11 -14.09
CA MET A 178 14.47 -16.26 -14.16
C MET A 178 13.71 -17.52 -13.77
N ASN A 179 14.15 -18.67 -14.28
CA ASN A 179 13.80 -19.94 -13.65
C ASN A 179 14.55 -20.09 -12.31
N LEU A 180 14.09 -21.03 -11.48
CA LEU A 180 14.59 -21.22 -10.12
C LEU A 180 16.09 -21.53 -10.08
N GLU A 181 16.59 -22.39 -10.98
CA GLU A 181 17.99 -22.79 -11.07
C GLU A 181 18.91 -21.59 -11.39
N SER A 182 18.57 -20.83 -12.43
CA SER A 182 19.32 -19.63 -12.83
C SER A 182 19.33 -18.57 -11.74
N TYR A 183 18.23 -18.47 -10.98
CA TYR A 183 18.11 -17.52 -9.88
C TYR A 183 18.96 -17.94 -8.68
N LEU A 184 18.99 -19.22 -8.33
CA LEU A 184 19.89 -19.76 -7.30
C LEU A 184 21.35 -19.48 -7.63
N ASP A 185 21.75 -19.67 -8.89
CA ASP A 185 23.12 -19.35 -9.32
C ASP A 185 23.41 -17.85 -9.32
N TYR A 186 22.41 -17.01 -9.59
CA TYR A 186 22.55 -15.56 -9.44
C TYR A 186 22.76 -15.15 -7.98
N LEU A 187 22.09 -15.78 -7.02
CA LEU A 187 22.23 -15.48 -5.58
C LEU A 187 23.59 -15.89 -5.00
N LYS A 188 24.30 -16.84 -5.61
CA LYS A 188 25.64 -17.29 -5.19
C LYS A 188 26.78 -16.37 -5.63
N ARG A 189 26.52 -15.42 -6.54
CA ARG A 189 27.50 -14.47 -7.07
C ARG A 189 27.58 -13.22 -6.20
#